data_AF-A0A383BIY9-F1
#
_entry.id   AF-A0A383BIY9-F1
#
_cell.length_a   1.000
_cell.length_b   1.000
_cell.length_c   1.000
_cell.angle_alpha   90.00
_cell.angle_beta   90.00
_cell.angle_gamma   90.00
#
_symmetry.space_group_name_H-M   'P 1'
#
loop_
_entity.id
_entity.type
_entity.pdbx_description
1 polymer ?
#
loop_
_entity_poly.entity_id
_entity_poly.type
_entity_poly.pdbx_seq_one_letter_code
_entity_poly.pdbx_strand_id
1 'polypeptide(L)'
;RMRLPTIYQEYIHLSRYARWDYDLGRRETWDETVGRYFNFFTKWLEENHDYKLENGQRVELENTVKELKVMPSMRCLMTAGPALEKENVAGYNCAYIKVDSPRSFDEILYVLMNGTGVGFSVEQEHTNQLPAVPDELYDTDTVVVVADSKLGWAKAFKELVSLLYGGLIPKWDVSKVREAGAPLKTFGGRASGPAPLVDLFKFTINTFKNSLGRKLHPVECHDIVCKTAEIVVVGGVRRSALISL
;
A
#
# COMPACT_ATOMS: atom_id res chain seq x y z
N ARG A 1 -33.85 -9.12 -7.64
CA ARG A 1 -33.74 -10.48 -7.07
C ARG A 1 -32.42 -10.51 -6.30
N MET A 2 -32.45 -10.79 -5.00
CA MET A 2 -31.25 -10.77 -4.13
C MET A 2 -30.24 -11.79 -4.68
N ARG A 3 -28.99 -11.36 -4.96
CA ARG A 3 -27.96 -12.24 -5.56
C ARG A 3 -27.08 -12.95 -4.53
N LEU A 4 -27.11 -12.47 -3.30
CA LEU A 4 -26.48 -13.08 -2.12
C LEU A 4 -27.56 -13.40 -1.07
N PRO A 5 -27.32 -14.29 -0.09
CA PRO A 5 -28.37 -14.77 0.81
C PRO A 5 -29.04 -13.69 1.67
N THR A 6 -28.34 -12.58 1.94
CA THR A 6 -28.86 -11.47 2.74
C THR A 6 -28.54 -10.12 2.11
N ILE A 7 -29.38 -9.12 2.40
CA ILE A 7 -29.15 -7.71 2.00
C ILE A 7 -27.83 -7.21 2.57
N TYR A 8 -27.47 -7.64 3.77
CA TYR A 8 -26.21 -7.26 4.39
C TYR A 8 -25.00 -7.78 3.60
N GLN A 9 -25.02 -9.05 3.18
CA GLN A 9 -23.96 -9.61 2.33
C GLN A 9 -23.90 -8.89 0.97
N GLU A 10 -25.04 -8.58 0.37
CA GLU A 10 -25.10 -7.84 -0.90
C GLU A 10 -24.51 -6.43 -0.76
N TYR A 11 -24.83 -5.73 0.32
CA TYR A 11 -24.23 -4.42 0.62
C TYR A 11 -22.72 -4.52 0.82
N ILE A 12 -22.23 -5.52 1.57
CA ILE A 12 -20.79 -5.70 1.81
C ILE A 12 -20.05 -6.00 0.49
N HIS A 13 -20.58 -6.90 -0.34
CA HIS A 13 -20.01 -7.20 -1.66
C HIS A 13 -19.92 -5.93 -2.52
N LEU A 14 -21.04 -5.23 -2.70
CA LEU A 14 -21.12 -4.03 -3.55
C LEU A 14 -20.20 -2.90 -3.06
N SER A 15 -20.10 -2.72 -1.74
CA SER A 15 -19.36 -1.60 -1.16
C SER A 15 -17.86 -1.86 -0.96
N ARG A 16 -17.39 -3.11 -1.06
CA ARG A 16 -15.99 -3.49 -0.75
C ARG A 16 -15.28 -4.30 -1.82
N TYR A 17 -15.97 -5.15 -2.57
CA TYR A 17 -15.35 -6.13 -3.47
C TYR A 17 -15.72 -5.91 -4.94
N ALA A 18 -16.95 -5.48 -5.21
CA ALA A 18 -17.43 -5.23 -6.56
C ALA A 18 -16.75 -4.01 -7.19
N ARG A 19 -16.07 -4.21 -8.31
CA ARG A 19 -15.46 -3.10 -9.07
C ARG A 19 -16.49 -2.40 -9.95
N TRP A 20 -16.20 -1.14 -10.28
CA TRP A 20 -16.98 -0.40 -11.27
C TRP A 20 -16.53 -0.84 -12.66
N ASP A 21 -17.48 -1.32 -13.46
CA ASP A 21 -17.30 -1.59 -14.88
C ASP A 21 -17.73 -0.34 -15.66
N TYR A 22 -16.78 0.29 -16.36
CA TYR A 22 -17.03 1.52 -17.10
C TYR A 22 -17.80 1.28 -18.39
N ASP A 23 -17.69 0.10 -18.99
CA ASP A 23 -18.37 -0.25 -20.23
C ASP A 23 -19.84 -0.57 -19.96
N LEU A 24 -20.12 -1.26 -18.85
CA LEU A 24 -21.48 -1.61 -18.42
C LEU A 24 -22.16 -0.54 -17.55
N GLY A 25 -21.42 0.48 -17.11
CA GLY A 25 -21.95 1.57 -16.29
C GLY A 25 -22.51 1.12 -14.93
N ARG A 26 -22.00 0.00 -14.37
CA ARG A 26 -22.48 -0.57 -13.10
C ARG A 26 -21.36 -1.27 -12.33
N ARG A 27 -21.63 -1.65 -11.08
CA ARG A 27 -20.73 -2.53 -10.34
C ARG A 27 -20.87 -3.99 -10.77
N GLU A 28 -19.78 -4.73 -10.59
CA GLU A 28 -19.74 -6.19 -10.69
C GLU A 28 -20.80 -6.83 -9.78
N THR A 29 -21.28 -7.96 -10.23
CA THR A 29 -22.13 -8.88 -9.47
C THR A 29 -21.26 -9.93 -8.80
N TRP A 30 -21.82 -10.71 -7.86
CA TRP A 30 -21.04 -11.72 -7.14
C TRP A 30 -20.34 -12.71 -8.09
N ASP A 31 -21.08 -13.24 -9.07
CA ASP A 31 -20.52 -14.15 -10.07
C ASP A 31 -19.41 -13.53 -10.91
N GLU A 32 -19.54 -12.25 -11.28
CA GLU A 32 -18.52 -11.52 -12.04
C GLU A 32 -17.25 -11.28 -11.20
N THR A 33 -17.41 -10.92 -9.92
CA THR A 33 -16.28 -10.75 -8.98
C THR A 33 -15.55 -12.08 -8.76
N VAL A 34 -16.27 -13.18 -8.56
CA VAL A 34 -15.66 -14.52 -8.42
C VAL A 34 -15.01 -14.95 -9.74
N GLY A 35 -15.67 -14.75 -10.87
CA GLY A 35 -15.12 -15.03 -12.20
C GLY A 35 -13.82 -14.27 -12.48
N ARG A 36 -13.74 -12.98 -12.09
CA ARG A 36 -12.50 -12.19 -12.19
C ARG A 36 -11.36 -12.80 -11.37
N TYR A 37 -11.64 -13.27 -10.16
CA TYR A 37 -10.65 -13.95 -9.32
C TYR A 37 -10.11 -15.22 -10.01
N PHE A 38 -10.98 -16.09 -10.50
CA PHE A 38 -10.58 -17.34 -11.14
C PHE A 38 -9.88 -17.12 -12.49
N ASN A 39 -10.33 -16.13 -13.27
CA ASN A 39 -9.65 -15.71 -14.50
C ASN A 39 -8.20 -15.31 -14.23
N PHE A 40 -7.99 -14.45 -13.22
CA PHE A 40 -6.65 -14.00 -12.85
C PHE A 40 -5.75 -15.17 -12.43
N PHE A 41 -6.19 -16.03 -11.52
CA PHE A 41 -5.33 -17.11 -11.03
C PHE A 41 -5.11 -18.23 -12.04
N THR A 42 -6.08 -18.51 -12.92
CA THR A 42 -5.87 -19.49 -14.00
C THR A 42 -4.75 -19.03 -14.92
N LYS A 43 -4.81 -17.77 -15.39
CA LYS A 43 -3.77 -17.16 -16.20
C LYS A 43 -2.43 -17.14 -15.46
N TRP A 44 -2.43 -16.70 -14.20
CA TRP A 44 -1.21 -16.57 -13.41
C TRP A 44 -0.51 -17.91 -13.15
N LEU A 45 -1.26 -18.98 -12.87
CA LEU A 45 -0.74 -20.33 -12.68
C LEU A 45 -0.12 -20.90 -13.97
N GLU A 46 -0.76 -20.65 -15.12
CA GLU A 46 -0.24 -21.09 -16.41
C GLU A 46 1.06 -20.35 -16.76
N GLU A 47 1.08 -19.03 -16.63
CA GLU A 47 2.22 -18.19 -17.03
C GLU A 47 3.43 -18.30 -16.08
N ASN A 48 3.21 -18.51 -14.78
CA ASN A 48 4.28 -18.43 -13.76
C ASN A 48 4.65 -19.79 -13.16
N HIS A 49 3.79 -20.80 -13.32
CA HIS A 49 3.97 -22.11 -12.66
C HIS A 49 3.76 -23.31 -13.59
N ASP A 50 3.56 -23.08 -14.90
CA ASP A 50 3.27 -24.14 -15.90
C ASP A 50 2.15 -25.09 -15.43
N TYR A 51 1.15 -24.51 -14.75
CA TYR A 51 0.08 -25.28 -14.12
C TYR A 51 -1.28 -24.88 -14.69
N LYS A 52 -1.99 -25.86 -15.24
CA LYS A 52 -3.34 -25.68 -15.79
C LYS A 52 -4.36 -26.39 -14.93
N LEU A 53 -5.49 -25.71 -14.71
CA LEU A 53 -6.65 -26.31 -14.04
C LEU A 53 -7.38 -27.20 -15.05
N GLU A 54 -7.22 -28.51 -14.94
CA GLU A 54 -7.79 -29.50 -15.85
C GLU A 54 -9.02 -30.20 -15.24
N ASN A 55 -9.65 -31.11 -16.00
CA ASN A 55 -10.70 -32.02 -15.52
C ASN A 55 -11.87 -31.33 -14.78
N GLY A 56 -12.20 -30.09 -15.15
CA GLY A 56 -13.30 -29.34 -14.54
C GLY A 56 -12.98 -28.70 -13.18
N GLN A 57 -11.74 -28.79 -12.68
CA GLN A 57 -11.33 -28.24 -11.38
C GLN A 57 -11.70 -26.77 -11.22
N ARG A 58 -11.48 -25.95 -12.26
CA ARG A 58 -11.85 -24.54 -12.25
C ARG A 58 -13.35 -24.36 -11.98
N VAL A 59 -14.20 -25.09 -12.69
CA VAL A 59 -15.67 -24.97 -12.59
C VAL A 59 -16.14 -25.39 -11.20
N GLU A 60 -15.60 -26.49 -10.69
CA GLU A 60 -15.90 -26.98 -9.34
C GLU A 60 -15.55 -25.95 -8.25
N LEU A 61 -14.32 -25.44 -8.28
CA LEU A 61 -13.84 -24.45 -7.32
C LEU A 61 -14.62 -23.14 -7.43
N GLU A 62 -14.87 -22.67 -8.66
CA GLU A 62 -15.60 -21.42 -8.92
C GLU A 62 -17.04 -21.51 -8.40
N ASN A 63 -17.74 -22.63 -8.65
CA ASN A 63 -19.09 -22.85 -8.14
C ASN A 63 -19.11 -22.98 -6.61
N THR A 64 -18.12 -23.65 -6.02
CA THR A 64 -17.99 -23.78 -4.57
C THR A 64 -17.89 -22.40 -3.89
N VAL A 65 -17.15 -21.46 -4.48
CA VAL A 65 -17.06 -20.08 -3.99
C VAL A 65 -18.34 -19.30 -4.26
N LYS A 66 -18.94 -19.44 -5.45
CA LYS A 66 -20.22 -18.79 -5.80
C LYS A 66 -21.34 -19.17 -4.83
N GLU A 67 -21.40 -20.45 -4.47
CA GLU A 67 -22.35 -21.02 -3.51
C GLU A 67 -21.99 -20.75 -2.04
N LEU A 68 -20.91 -20.00 -1.78
CA LEU A 68 -20.45 -19.61 -0.44
C LEU A 68 -20.08 -20.81 0.46
N LYS A 69 -19.74 -21.96 -0.12
CA LYS A 69 -19.26 -23.15 0.61
C LYS A 69 -17.83 -22.96 1.14
N VAL A 70 -17.02 -22.20 0.39
CA VAL A 70 -15.64 -21.82 0.76
C VAL A 70 -15.41 -20.36 0.36
N MET A 71 -14.58 -19.65 1.13
CA MET A 71 -14.15 -18.30 0.80
C MET A 71 -12.67 -18.28 0.41
N PRO A 72 -12.30 -17.70 -0.73
CA PRO A 72 -10.89 -17.51 -1.10
C PRO A 72 -10.27 -16.37 -0.29
N SER A 73 -8.99 -16.08 -0.54
CA SER A 73 -8.36 -14.87 -0.02
C SER A 73 -9.19 -13.64 -0.39
N MET A 74 -9.80 -13.03 0.62
CA MET A 74 -10.62 -11.81 0.47
C MET A 74 -9.80 -10.66 -0.12
N ARG A 75 -8.50 -10.62 0.19
CA ARG A 75 -7.58 -9.65 -0.41
C ARG A 75 -7.49 -9.86 -1.91
N CYS A 76 -7.19 -11.09 -2.34
CA CYS A 76 -7.07 -11.39 -3.77
C CYS A 76 -8.42 -11.30 -4.50
N LEU A 77 -9.55 -11.57 -3.83
CA LEU A 77 -10.88 -11.32 -4.39
C LEU A 77 -11.09 -9.83 -4.73
N MET A 78 -10.63 -8.95 -3.85
CA MET A 78 -10.62 -7.49 -4.06
C MET A 78 -9.62 -7.05 -5.14
N THR A 79 -8.40 -7.62 -5.17
CA THR A 79 -7.28 -7.11 -5.97
C THR A 79 -7.02 -7.84 -7.29
N ALA A 80 -7.56 -9.05 -7.49
CA ALA A 80 -7.38 -9.84 -8.73
C ALA A 80 -7.67 -9.04 -10.01
N GLY A 81 -6.84 -9.23 -11.02
CA GLY A 81 -6.79 -8.43 -12.24
C GLY A 81 -5.66 -7.39 -12.20
N PRO A 82 -5.80 -6.23 -12.87
CA PRO A 82 -4.67 -5.31 -13.11
C PRO A 82 -3.93 -4.82 -11.86
N ALA A 83 -4.60 -4.76 -10.70
CA ALA A 83 -3.97 -4.37 -9.45
C ALA A 83 -2.95 -5.40 -8.95
N LEU A 84 -3.34 -6.68 -8.97
CA LEU A 84 -2.50 -7.78 -8.53
C LEU A 84 -1.47 -8.19 -9.60
N GLU A 85 -1.77 -7.99 -10.89
CA GLU A 85 -0.79 -8.15 -11.98
C GLU A 85 0.35 -7.11 -11.86
N LYS A 86 0.00 -5.87 -11.49
CA LYS A 86 0.98 -4.79 -11.38
C LYS A 86 1.85 -4.90 -10.13
N GLU A 87 1.31 -5.38 -9.03
CA GLU A 87 2.01 -5.45 -7.75
C GLU A 87 1.50 -6.61 -6.88
N ASN A 88 2.37 -7.59 -6.69
CA ASN A 88 2.12 -8.80 -5.90
C ASN A 88 1.93 -8.50 -4.40
N VAL A 89 2.48 -7.41 -3.86
CA VAL A 89 2.19 -6.96 -2.47
C VAL A 89 0.68 -6.74 -2.27
N ALA A 90 -0.07 -6.41 -3.32
CA ALA A 90 -1.53 -6.29 -3.29
C ALA A 90 -2.27 -7.61 -2.98
N GLY A 91 -1.59 -8.75 -3.01
CA GLY A 91 -2.14 -10.06 -2.65
C GLY A 91 -2.05 -10.35 -1.16
N TYR A 92 -1.20 -9.62 -0.43
CA TYR A 92 -0.98 -9.80 1.00
C TYR A 92 -1.85 -8.84 1.81
N ASN A 93 -2.34 -9.30 2.96
CA ASN A 93 -3.16 -8.47 3.84
C ASN A 93 -2.37 -7.87 5.01
N CYS A 94 -1.37 -8.60 5.50
CA CYS A 94 -0.52 -8.21 6.61
C CYS A 94 0.96 -8.50 6.26
N ALA A 95 1.86 -7.70 6.81
CA ALA A 95 3.31 -7.85 6.70
C ALA A 95 3.99 -7.49 8.04
N TYR A 96 5.27 -7.81 8.18
CA TYR A 96 6.10 -7.45 9.32
C TYR A 96 7.46 -6.93 8.86
N ILE A 97 8.01 -5.94 9.56
CA ILE A 97 9.36 -5.40 9.30
C ILE A 97 10.05 -4.92 10.57
N LYS A 98 11.37 -5.02 10.63
CA LYS A 98 12.19 -4.43 11.70
C LYS A 98 12.67 -3.05 11.25
N VAL A 99 12.65 -2.05 12.13
CA VAL A 99 13.22 -0.74 11.84
C VAL A 99 14.70 -0.75 12.20
N ASP A 100 15.50 -1.42 11.38
CA ASP A 100 16.95 -1.63 11.55
C ASP A 100 17.80 -0.92 10.48
N SER A 101 17.17 -0.40 9.43
CA SER A 101 17.83 0.34 8.37
C SER A 101 16.99 1.55 7.93
N PRO A 102 17.60 2.61 7.36
CA PRO A 102 16.85 3.72 6.78
C PRO A 102 15.83 3.29 5.72
N ARG A 103 16.10 2.16 5.03
CA ARG A 103 15.24 1.58 4.02
C ARG A 103 13.90 1.10 4.58
N SER A 104 13.84 0.74 5.86
CA SER A 104 12.59 0.27 6.49
C SER A 104 11.48 1.32 6.37
N PHE A 105 11.80 2.62 6.41
CA PHE A 105 10.80 3.69 6.31
C PHE A 105 10.11 3.76 4.94
N ASP A 106 10.87 3.67 3.84
CA ASP A 106 10.28 3.72 2.49
C ASP A 106 9.55 2.42 2.11
N GLU A 107 10.03 1.27 2.59
CA GLU A 107 9.35 0.00 2.41
C GLU A 107 8.01 -0.05 3.13
N ILE A 108 7.94 0.45 4.37
CA ILE A 108 6.68 0.58 5.11
C ILE A 108 5.69 1.42 4.32
N LEU A 109 6.10 2.59 3.82
CA LEU A 109 5.25 3.43 2.98
C LEU A 109 4.74 2.66 1.76
N TYR A 110 5.63 1.96 1.04
CA TYR A 110 5.27 1.18 -0.15
C TYR A 110 4.24 0.07 0.14
N VAL A 111 4.47 -0.69 1.20
CA VAL A 111 3.59 -1.81 1.60
C VAL A 111 2.22 -1.28 2.03
N LEU A 112 2.18 -0.22 2.83
CA LEU A 112 0.93 0.43 3.24
C LEU A 112 0.14 0.97 2.04
N MET A 113 0.80 1.58 1.06
CA MET A 113 0.14 2.07 -0.17
C MET A 113 -0.46 0.95 -1.03
N ASN A 114 -0.01 -0.30 -0.86
CA ASN A 114 -0.62 -1.48 -1.46
C ASN A 114 -1.79 -2.05 -0.64
N GLY A 115 -2.12 -1.37 0.45
CA GLY A 115 -3.23 -1.68 1.35
C GLY A 115 -2.92 -2.80 2.32
N THR A 116 -1.66 -3.20 2.44
CA THR A 116 -1.20 -4.25 3.34
C THR A 116 -0.92 -3.61 4.70
N GLY A 117 -1.51 -4.14 5.78
CA GLY A 117 -1.21 -3.68 7.12
C GLY A 117 0.21 -4.10 7.52
N VAL A 118 0.90 -3.28 8.31
CA VAL A 118 2.30 -3.53 8.67
C VAL A 118 2.46 -3.59 10.18
N GLY A 119 2.90 -4.74 10.68
CA GLY A 119 3.54 -4.81 11.99
C GLY A 119 4.99 -4.37 11.87
N PHE A 120 5.49 -3.65 12.86
CA PHE A 120 6.88 -3.22 12.85
C PHE A 120 7.47 -3.23 14.25
N SER A 121 8.75 -3.60 14.38
CA SER A 121 9.49 -3.48 15.65
C SER A 121 10.42 -2.27 15.63
N VAL A 122 10.33 -1.47 16.70
CA VAL A 122 11.23 -0.34 17.01
C VAL A 122 12.02 -0.60 18.29
N GLU A 123 12.15 -1.87 18.69
CA GLU A 123 12.99 -2.24 19.83
C GLU A 123 14.42 -1.70 19.65
N GLN A 124 15.05 -1.34 20.78
CA GLN A 124 16.37 -0.69 20.76
C GLN A 124 17.42 -1.50 19.99
N GLU A 125 17.36 -2.84 20.04
CA GLU A 125 18.28 -3.70 19.28
C GLU A 125 18.20 -3.51 17.76
N HIS A 126 17.05 -3.07 17.24
CA HIS A 126 16.86 -2.74 15.82
C HIS A 126 17.23 -1.30 15.55
N THR A 127 16.66 -0.34 16.29
CA THR A 127 16.91 1.09 16.01
C THR A 127 18.36 1.49 16.24
N ASN A 128 19.10 0.79 17.11
CA ASN A 128 20.53 1.00 17.29
C ASN A 128 21.38 0.60 16.07
N GLN A 129 20.83 -0.11 15.08
CA GLN A 129 21.51 -0.42 13.82
C GLN A 129 21.42 0.74 12.81
N LEU A 130 20.51 1.70 13.03
CA LEU A 130 20.43 2.91 12.22
C LEU A 130 21.73 3.73 12.35
N PRO A 131 22.11 4.46 11.28
CA PRO A 131 23.18 5.44 11.37
C PRO A 131 22.81 6.57 12.33
N ALA A 132 23.84 7.23 12.90
CA ALA A 132 23.61 8.46 13.64
C ALA A 132 23.15 9.55 12.66
N VAL A 133 22.24 10.41 13.13
CA VAL A 133 21.93 11.65 12.43
C VAL A 133 23.17 12.55 12.50
N PRO A 134 23.56 13.23 11.40
CA PRO A 134 24.68 14.17 11.39
C PRO A 134 24.57 15.26 12.46
N ASP A 135 25.71 15.85 12.83
CA ASP A 135 25.74 16.95 13.80
C ASP A 135 25.08 18.22 13.26
N GLU A 136 25.08 18.40 11.94
CA GLU A 136 24.49 19.56 11.25
C GLU A 136 23.66 19.11 10.03
N LEU A 137 22.62 19.87 9.72
CA LEU A 137 21.78 19.71 8.54
C LEU A 137 21.76 21.03 7.76
N TYR A 138 22.06 20.98 6.47
CA TYR A 138 22.09 22.15 5.59
C TYR A 138 21.01 22.08 4.53
N ASP A 139 20.36 23.21 4.26
CA ASP A 139 19.48 23.32 3.10
C ASP A 139 20.28 23.16 1.80
N THR A 140 19.78 22.37 0.86
CA THR A 140 20.39 22.15 -0.46
C THR A 140 19.44 22.53 -1.60
N ASP A 141 20.00 22.81 -2.77
CA ASP A 141 19.26 22.99 -4.02
C ASP A 141 18.86 21.67 -4.68
N THR A 142 19.25 20.52 -4.10
CA THR A 142 18.76 19.21 -4.54
C THR A 142 17.23 19.15 -4.44
N VAL A 143 16.58 18.73 -5.53
CA VAL A 143 15.12 18.60 -5.62
C VAL A 143 14.72 17.14 -5.78
N VAL A 144 13.99 16.60 -4.81
CA VAL A 144 13.37 15.28 -4.89
C VAL A 144 12.10 15.37 -5.73
N VAL A 145 12.09 14.78 -6.92
CA VAL A 145 10.94 14.81 -7.84
C VAL A 145 10.02 13.61 -7.57
N VAL A 146 8.77 13.88 -7.19
CA VAL A 146 7.80 12.85 -6.84
C VAL A 146 7.00 12.41 -8.08
N ALA A 147 7.18 11.15 -8.49
CA ALA A 147 6.37 10.56 -9.56
C ALA A 147 4.96 10.16 -9.08
N ASP A 148 3.97 10.23 -9.97
CA ASP A 148 2.54 9.97 -9.69
C ASP A 148 2.19 8.48 -9.58
N SER A 149 2.88 7.78 -8.69
CA SER A 149 2.69 6.36 -8.42
C SER A 149 3.10 6.00 -7.00
N LYS A 150 2.60 4.87 -6.49
CA LYS A 150 3.00 4.33 -5.18
C LYS A 150 4.52 4.18 -5.07
N LEU A 151 5.15 3.61 -6.10
CA LEU A 151 6.61 3.46 -6.13
C LEU A 151 7.32 4.83 -6.18
N GLY A 152 6.74 5.80 -6.88
CA GLY A 152 7.25 7.18 -6.91
C GLY A 152 7.28 7.84 -5.54
N TRP A 153 6.21 7.68 -4.76
CA TRP A 153 6.12 8.17 -3.39
C TRP A 153 7.15 7.51 -2.48
N ALA A 154 7.27 6.17 -2.53
CA ALA A 154 8.25 5.43 -1.75
C ALA A 154 9.69 5.82 -2.12
N LYS A 155 10.02 5.92 -3.41
CA LYS A 155 11.35 6.35 -3.87
C LYS A 155 11.68 7.78 -3.43
N ALA A 156 10.73 8.70 -3.50
CA ALA A 156 10.94 10.06 -3.04
C ALA A 156 11.18 10.11 -1.52
N PHE A 157 10.44 9.31 -0.74
CA PHE A 157 10.67 9.24 0.70
C PHE A 157 12.02 8.61 1.05
N LYS A 158 12.43 7.56 0.32
CA LYS A 158 13.77 6.97 0.42
C LYS A 158 14.88 7.99 0.15
N GLU A 159 14.73 8.77 -0.92
CA GLU A 159 15.70 9.80 -1.32
C GLU A 159 15.78 10.90 -0.25
N LEU A 160 14.64 11.38 0.25
CA LEU A 160 14.58 12.33 1.36
C LEU A 160 15.34 11.81 2.59
N VAL A 161 15.01 10.61 3.06
CA VAL A 161 15.66 10.01 4.25
C VAL A 161 17.16 9.83 4.03
N SER A 162 17.57 9.42 2.83
CA SER A 162 19.00 9.26 2.48
C SER A 162 19.75 10.60 2.52
N LEU A 163 19.15 11.67 1.99
CA LEU A 163 19.73 13.01 2.01
C LEU A 163 19.85 13.56 3.44
N LEU A 164 18.85 13.31 4.30
CA LEU A 164 18.89 13.72 5.70
C LEU A 164 20.03 13.02 6.47
N TYR A 165 20.23 11.72 6.27
CA TYR A 165 21.39 11.02 6.82
C TYR A 165 22.72 11.49 6.20
N GLY A 166 22.69 12.08 5.01
CA GLY A 166 23.82 12.74 4.36
C GLY A 166 24.06 14.19 4.80
N GLY A 167 23.27 14.73 5.74
CA GLY A 167 23.44 16.10 6.24
C GLY A 167 22.70 17.16 5.43
N LEU A 168 21.82 16.76 4.50
CA LEU A 168 21.18 17.65 3.53
C LEU A 168 19.67 17.67 3.68
N ILE A 169 19.08 18.87 3.68
CA ILE A 169 17.63 19.09 3.65
C ILE A 169 17.25 19.47 2.21
N PRO A 170 16.66 18.55 1.43
CA PRO A 170 16.30 18.84 0.05
C PRO A 170 14.97 19.58 -0.07
N LYS A 171 14.78 20.16 -1.25
CA LYS A 171 13.48 20.62 -1.75
C LYS A 171 12.74 19.44 -2.38
N TRP A 172 11.44 19.58 -2.64
CA TRP A 172 10.65 18.56 -3.34
C TRP A 172 9.75 19.17 -4.40
N ASP A 173 9.58 18.44 -5.50
CA ASP A 173 8.66 18.77 -6.59
C ASP A 173 7.54 17.71 -6.67
N VAL A 174 6.33 18.14 -6.35
CA VAL A 174 5.11 17.32 -6.40
C VAL A 174 4.19 17.67 -7.57
N SER A 175 4.65 18.50 -8.52
CA SER A 175 3.86 18.96 -9.68
C SER A 175 3.31 17.82 -10.53
N LYS A 176 3.98 16.67 -10.55
CA LYS A 176 3.55 15.48 -11.30
C LYS A 176 2.45 14.70 -10.58
N VAL A 177 2.30 14.85 -9.27
CA VAL A 177 1.33 14.09 -8.47
C VAL A 177 -0.07 14.60 -8.75
N ARG A 178 -1.00 13.68 -9.05
CA ARG A 178 -2.38 14.04 -9.34
C ARG A 178 -3.06 14.75 -8.16
N GLU A 179 -4.01 15.61 -8.48
CA GLU A 179 -4.77 16.37 -7.49
C GLU A 179 -5.66 15.50 -6.60
N ALA A 180 -6.03 16.04 -5.44
CA ALA A 180 -6.99 15.42 -4.54
C ALA A 180 -8.33 15.21 -5.25
N GLY A 181 -8.94 14.04 -5.06
CA GLY A 181 -10.19 13.67 -5.70
C GLY A 181 -10.04 12.98 -7.05
N ALA A 182 -8.85 12.98 -7.68
CA ALA A 182 -8.64 12.32 -8.96
C ALA A 182 -8.92 10.79 -8.88
N PRO A 183 -9.62 10.19 -9.87
CA PRO A 183 -9.96 8.77 -9.83
C PRO A 183 -8.73 7.83 -9.84
N LEU A 184 -8.75 6.79 -9.02
CA LEU A 184 -7.74 5.73 -9.02
C LEU A 184 -8.23 4.53 -9.85
N LYS A 185 -7.67 4.34 -11.06
CA LYS A 185 -8.13 3.32 -12.00
C LYS A 185 -7.93 1.87 -11.52
N THR A 186 -6.82 1.60 -10.82
CA THR A 186 -6.41 0.22 -10.51
C THR A 186 -7.03 -0.34 -9.23
N PHE A 187 -6.95 0.41 -8.13
CA PHE A 187 -7.47 -0.01 -6.81
C PHE A 187 -8.88 0.52 -6.51
N GLY A 188 -9.44 1.35 -7.40
CA GLY A 188 -10.66 2.10 -7.14
C GLY A 188 -10.44 3.24 -6.15
N GLY A 189 -11.44 4.12 -6.04
CA GLY A 189 -11.42 5.26 -5.11
C GLY A 189 -10.85 6.54 -5.70
N ARG A 190 -10.46 7.47 -4.81
CA ARG A 190 -9.96 8.80 -5.17
C ARG A 190 -8.60 9.08 -4.53
N ALA A 191 -7.76 9.85 -5.21
CA ALA A 191 -6.46 10.27 -4.74
C ALA A 191 -6.58 11.28 -3.59
N SER A 192 -5.62 11.26 -2.66
CA SER A 192 -5.52 12.22 -1.56
C SER A 192 -4.84 13.54 -1.97
N GLY A 193 -4.24 13.60 -3.16
CA GLY A 193 -3.38 14.70 -3.57
C GLY A 193 -1.97 14.61 -2.95
N PRO A 194 -1.08 15.57 -3.25
CA PRO A 194 0.30 15.54 -2.77
C PRO A 194 0.49 16.01 -1.32
N ALA A 195 -0.46 16.78 -0.77
CA ALA A 195 -0.30 17.43 0.53
C ALA A 195 0.06 16.46 1.68
N PRO A 196 -0.55 15.26 1.81
CA PRO A 196 -0.16 14.33 2.86
C PRO A 196 1.29 13.88 2.78
N LEU A 197 1.84 13.64 1.57
CA LEU A 197 3.25 13.27 1.42
C LEU A 197 4.18 14.40 1.84
N VAL A 198 3.83 15.64 1.50
CA VAL A 198 4.58 16.83 1.92
C VAL A 198 4.59 16.97 3.44
N ASP A 199 3.47 16.68 4.11
CA ASP A 199 3.40 16.68 5.57
C ASP A 199 4.26 15.59 6.19
N LEU A 200 4.35 14.40 5.59
CA LEU A 200 5.30 13.36 6.02
C LEU A 200 6.74 13.86 5.88
N PHE A 201 7.10 14.49 4.74
CA PHE A 201 8.46 15.00 4.55
C PHE A 201 8.84 16.03 5.62
N LYS A 202 7.96 17.02 5.86
CA LYS A 202 8.17 18.03 6.90
C LYS A 202 8.31 17.41 8.28
N PHE A 203 7.45 16.43 8.60
CA PHE A 203 7.50 15.72 9.88
C PHE A 203 8.85 15.02 10.06
N THR A 204 9.28 14.23 9.07
CA THR A 204 10.56 13.52 9.11
C THR A 204 11.74 14.48 9.22
N ILE A 205 11.76 15.58 8.45
CA ILE A 205 12.82 16.61 8.56
C ILE A 205 12.86 17.18 9.99
N ASN A 206 11.71 17.49 10.57
CA ASN A 206 11.63 18.02 11.93
C ASN A 206 12.12 17.02 12.97
N THR A 207 11.78 15.73 12.82
CA THR A 207 12.32 14.67 13.68
C THR A 207 13.85 14.65 13.60
N PHE A 208 14.43 14.62 12.39
CA PHE A 208 15.89 14.62 12.22
C PHE A 208 16.57 15.86 12.82
N LYS A 209 15.97 17.05 12.68
CA LYS A 209 16.47 18.29 13.31
C LYS A 209 16.53 18.21 14.84
N ASN A 210 15.63 17.44 15.46
CA ASN A 210 15.61 17.24 16.92
C ASN A 210 16.52 16.10 17.40
N SER A 211 17.16 15.38 16.46
CA SER A 211 18.00 14.22 16.74
C SER A 211 19.46 14.39 16.29
N LEU A 212 19.90 15.61 15.99
CA LEU A 212 21.27 15.91 15.55
C LEU A 212 22.32 15.31 16.50
N GLY A 213 23.38 14.73 15.91
CA GLY A 213 24.50 14.14 16.64
C GLY A 213 24.20 12.84 17.38
N ARG A 214 23.00 12.25 17.21
CA ARG A 214 22.62 10.97 17.83
C ARG A 214 21.82 10.08 16.88
N LYS A 215 21.64 8.82 17.26
CA LYS A 215 20.70 7.93 16.57
C LYS A 215 19.26 8.30 16.92
N LEU A 216 18.34 8.00 16.00
CA LEU A 216 16.92 8.08 16.27
C LEU A 216 16.57 7.13 17.42
N HIS A 217 15.81 7.62 18.39
CA HIS A 217 15.25 6.80 19.45
C HIS A 217 14.09 5.94 18.91
N PRO A 218 13.77 4.81 19.58
CA PRO A 218 12.58 3.99 19.29
C PRO A 218 11.30 4.79 19.05
N VAL A 219 11.02 5.77 19.92
CA VAL A 219 9.81 6.61 19.82
C VAL A 219 9.81 7.48 18.56
N GLU A 220 10.95 8.01 18.14
CA GLU A 220 11.06 8.81 16.91
C GLU A 220 10.87 7.95 15.66
N CYS A 221 11.39 6.71 15.68
CA CYS A 221 11.15 5.73 14.62
C CYS A 221 9.67 5.34 14.56
N HIS A 222 9.04 5.09 15.72
CA HIS A 222 7.63 4.80 15.85
C HIS A 222 6.77 5.92 15.26
N ASP A 223 7.07 7.16 15.62
CA ASP A 223 6.32 8.33 15.19
C ASP A 223 6.43 8.55 13.67
N ILE A 224 7.61 8.35 13.07
CA ILE A 224 7.77 8.41 11.61
C ILE A 224 6.91 7.34 10.92
N VAL A 225 6.86 6.12 11.45
CA VAL A 225 6.03 5.04 10.91
C VAL A 225 4.53 5.33 11.08
N CYS A 226 4.12 5.82 12.24
CA CYS A 226 2.74 6.24 12.50
C CYS A 226 2.32 7.39 11.56
N LYS A 227 3.19 8.39 11.35
CA LYS A 227 2.95 9.47 10.38
C LYS A 227 2.86 8.94 8.96
N THR A 228 3.68 7.96 8.60
CA THR A 228 3.63 7.29 7.30
C THR A 228 2.28 6.60 7.10
N ALA A 229 1.74 5.91 8.11
CA ALA A 229 0.42 5.28 8.02
C ALA A 229 -0.73 6.29 7.99
N GLU A 230 -0.62 7.42 8.68
CA GLU A 230 -1.61 8.50 8.67
C GLU A 230 -1.86 9.04 7.25
N ILE A 231 -0.79 9.21 6.46
CA ILE A 231 -0.90 9.79 5.11
C ILE A 231 -1.43 8.79 4.06
N VAL A 232 -1.45 7.49 4.38
CA VAL A 232 -1.89 6.46 3.46
C VAL A 232 -3.37 6.15 3.68
N VAL A 233 -4.17 6.53 2.69
CA VAL A 233 -5.59 6.18 2.60
C VAL A 233 -5.83 5.39 1.31
N VAL A 234 -5.90 4.07 1.43
CA VAL A 234 -6.06 3.18 0.27
C VAL A 234 -7.47 3.33 -0.30
N GLY A 235 -7.53 3.66 -1.59
CA GLY A 235 -8.77 3.96 -2.30
C GLY A 235 -9.54 5.17 -1.75
N GLY A 236 -8.92 6.02 -0.92
CA GLY A 236 -9.58 7.16 -0.29
C GLY A 236 -10.61 6.77 0.79
N VAL A 237 -10.71 5.49 1.18
CA VAL A 237 -11.71 5.02 2.14
C VAL A 237 -11.12 4.17 3.27
N ARG A 238 -10.01 3.46 3.02
CA ARG A 238 -9.42 2.55 3.99
C ARG A 238 -8.14 3.15 4.57
N ARG A 239 -8.17 3.46 5.86
CA ARG A 239 -6.99 3.85 6.62
C ARG A 239 -6.04 2.67 6.80
N SER A 240 -4.76 2.97 6.88
CA SER A 240 -3.71 2.01 7.19
C SER A 240 -3.92 1.37 8.57
N ALA A 241 -3.38 0.17 8.73
CA ALA A 241 -3.36 -0.54 10.02
C ALA A 241 -1.90 -0.85 10.38
N LEU A 242 -1.56 -0.59 11.63
CA LEU A 242 -0.24 -0.79 12.19
C LEU A 242 -0.32 -1.58 13.50
N ILE A 243 0.75 -2.31 13.79
CA ILE A 243 1.05 -2.80 15.14
C ILE A 243 2.54 -2.53 15.41
N SER A 244 2.83 -1.83 16.51
CA SER A 244 4.20 -1.56 16.93
C SER A 244 4.60 -2.58 17.99
N LEU A 245 5.77 -3.18 17.81
CA LEU A 245 6.46 -4.00 18.80
C LEU A 245 7.65 -3.21 19.36
#